data_AF-A0A9P6RYZ8-F1
#
_entry.id   AF-A0A9P6RYZ8-F1
#
_cell.length_a   1.000
_cell.length_b   1.000
_cell.length_c   1.000
_cell.angle_alpha   90.00
_cell.angle_beta   90.00
_cell.angle_gamma   90.00
#
_symmetry.space_group_name_H-M   'P 1'
#
loop_
_entity.id
_entity.type
_entity.pdbx_description
1 polymer ?
#
loop_
_entity_poly.entity_id
_entity_poly.type
_entity_poly.pdbx_seq_one_letter_code
_entity_poly.pdbx_strand_id
1 'polypeptide(L)'
;MGRDRIRKEGGVFERPGDYFAEMIKTDDHMAKIRQRLLDENASIEASDRAKAQRELKKFGKKVQTEKRLEREKSKADALDKITALKKKRQGNDNTTKADDDFDVALASDDEEMKSYKSGDPNSKKRSSDSTHESRGKRSKKDQKFGFGGKKRFGKSNDANSSADVSGFSVKRNKSTSFKSGHKAHKAGGSAKKGGAAKQRPGKGRRQNGAGRK
;
A
#
# COMPACT_ATOMS: atom_id res chain seq x y z
N MET A 1 -39.69 21.50 31.32
CA MET A 1 -40.96 22.20 31.61
C MET A 1 -42.07 21.85 30.60
N GLY A 2 -41.92 22.06 29.29
CA GLY A 2 -42.98 21.73 28.31
C GLY A 2 -43.23 20.22 28.13
N ARG A 3 -42.18 19.44 27.85
CA ARG A 3 -42.23 17.97 27.70
C ARG A 3 -42.84 17.28 28.94
N ASP A 4 -42.45 17.73 30.13
CA ASP A 4 -42.86 17.11 31.39
C ASP A 4 -44.35 17.34 31.70
N ARG A 5 -44.91 18.48 31.29
CA ARG A 5 -46.34 18.78 31.44
C ARG A 5 -47.18 17.91 30.51
N ILE A 6 -46.79 17.82 29.23
CA ILE A 6 -47.49 17.00 28.22
C ILE A 6 -47.50 15.52 28.62
N ARG A 7 -46.39 15.01 29.17
CA ARG A 7 -46.33 13.63 29.64
C ARG A 7 -47.21 13.38 30.88
N LYS A 8 -47.32 14.34 31.80
CA LYS A 8 -48.21 14.25 32.98
C LYS A 8 -49.68 14.22 32.60
N GLU A 9 -50.05 14.92 31.54
CA GLU A 9 -51.39 14.92 30.95
C GLU A 9 -51.65 13.70 30.06
N GLY A 10 -50.70 12.77 29.94
CA GLY A 10 -50.82 11.54 29.17
C GLY A 10 -50.56 11.69 27.66
N GLY A 11 -50.08 12.86 27.21
CA GLY A 11 -49.75 13.11 25.80
C GLY A 11 -48.40 12.54 25.37
N VAL A 12 -48.30 12.14 24.10
CA VAL A 12 -47.04 11.73 23.46
C VAL A 12 -46.31 12.96 22.93
N PHE A 13 -45.09 13.20 23.42
CA PHE A 13 -44.27 14.35 23.02
C PHE A 13 -43.32 14.04 21.85
N GLU A 14 -42.87 12.80 21.74
CA GLU A 14 -41.88 12.41 20.74
C GLU A 14 -42.55 12.09 19.41
N ARG A 15 -41.95 12.54 18.31
CA ARG A 15 -42.40 12.17 16.96
C ARG A 15 -42.16 10.66 16.76
N PRO A 16 -43.19 9.87 16.43
CA PRO A 16 -43.01 8.47 16.09
C PRO A 16 -42.11 8.31 14.86
N GLY A 17 -41.24 7.29 14.88
CA GLY A 17 -40.30 7.02 13.78
C GLY A 17 -40.98 6.76 12.43
N ASP A 18 -42.16 6.12 12.48
CA ASP A 18 -42.90 5.67 11.29
C ASP A 18 -43.96 6.69 10.81
N TYR A 19 -44.00 7.87 11.41
CA TYR A 19 -44.93 8.93 11.00
C TYR A 19 -44.29 9.88 9.97
N PHE A 20 -44.33 9.50 8.69
CA PHE A 20 -43.74 10.24 7.57
C PHE A 20 -44.64 11.39 7.06
N ALA A 21 -44.88 12.38 7.91
CA ALA A 21 -45.44 13.66 7.48
C ALA A 21 -44.34 14.58 6.90
N GLU A 22 -44.74 15.55 6.08
CA GLU A 22 -43.84 16.55 5.50
C GLU A 22 -43.07 17.30 6.60
N MET A 23 -41.74 17.33 6.48
CA MET A 23 -40.86 18.07 7.38
C MET A 23 -40.56 19.47 6.82
N ILE A 24 -40.16 20.39 7.69
CA ILE A 24 -39.78 21.78 7.32
C ILE A 24 -38.71 21.83 6.20
N LYS A 25 -37.83 20.81 6.14
CA LYS A 25 -36.80 20.68 5.11
C LYS A 25 -36.99 19.39 4.35
N THR A 26 -36.79 19.45 3.04
CA THR A 26 -36.84 18.28 2.17
C THR A 26 -35.69 17.31 2.48
N ASP A 27 -35.95 16.01 2.24
CA ASP A 27 -34.94 14.97 2.45
C ASP A 27 -33.71 15.15 1.56
N ASP A 28 -33.88 15.71 0.35
CA ASP A 28 -32.78 16.08 -0.55
C ASP A 28 -31.84 17.10 0.07
N HIS A 29 -32.39 18.10 0.77
CA HIS A 29 -31.58 19.08 1.47
C HIS A 29 -30.82 18.45 2.64
N MET A 30 -31.48 17.56 3.40
CA MET A 30 -30.83 16.83 4.50
C MET A 30 -29.78 15.82 4.01
N ALA A 31 -29.96 15.23 2.83
CA ALA A 31 -28.97 14.38 2.18
C ALA A 31 -27.71 15.17 1.82
N LYS A 32 -27.85 16.40 1.30
CA LYS A 32 -26.71 17.30 1.02
C LYS A 32 -25.95 17.66 2.29
N ILE A 33 -26.65 17.94 3.40
CA ILE A 33 -26.01 18.22 4.69
C ILE A 33 -25.23 17.00 5.18
N ARG A 34 -25.86 15.81 5.16
CA ARG A 34 -25.20 14.56 5.57
C ARG A 34 -23.95 14.29 4.74
N GLN A 35 -24.02 14.47 3.42
CA GLN A 35 -22.87 14.29 2.54
C GLN A 35 -21.73 15.24 2.91
N ARG A 36 -22.01 16.53 3.15
CA ARG A 36 -21.00 17.50 3.58
C ARG A 36 -20.31 17.10 4.88
N LEU A 37 -21.07 16.64 5.87
CA LEU A 37 -20.51 16.18 7.14
C LEU A 37 -19.60 14.96 6.96
N LEU A 38 -19.98 14.01 6.08
CA LEU A 38 -19.14 12.86 5.75
C LEU A 38 -17.86 13.29 5.02
N ASP A 39 -17.97 14.22 4.07
CA ASP A 39 -16.82 14.74 3.32
C ASP A 39 -15.85 15.51 4.23
N GLU A 40 -16.36 16.30 5.18
CA GLU A 40 -15.56 17.01 6.19
C GLU A 40 -14.80 16.03 7.08
N ASN A 41 -15.48 15.01 7.61
CA ASN A 41 -14.84 13.97 8.42
C ASN A 41 -13.76 13.22 7.62
N ALA A 42 -14.06 12.84 6.37
CA ALA A 42 -13.09 12.19 5.50
C ALA A 42 -11.86 13.07 5.20
N SER A 43 -12.06 14.37 5.03
CA SER A 43 -10.98 15.34 4.83
C SER A 43 -10.07 15.45 6.05
N ILE A 44 -10.66 15.52 7.26
CA ILE A 44 -9.91 15.55 8.52
C ILE A 44 -9.07 14.28 8.66
N GLU A 45 -9.68 13.10 8.50
CA GLU A 45 -8.97 11.82 8.59
C GLU A 45 -7.84 11.71 7.55
N ALA A 46 -8.08 12.17 6.31
CA ALA A 46 -7.06 12.15 5.26
C ALA A 46 -5.86 13.04 5.64
N SER A 47 -6.13 14.21 6.25
CA SER A 47 -5.08 15.12 6.71
C SER A 47 -4.22 14.49 7.81
N ASP A 48 -4.84 13.78 8.75
CA ASP A 48 -4.12 13.14 9.86
C ASP A 48 -3.33 11.92 9.39
N ARG A 49 -3.91 11.10 8.51
CA ARG A 49 -3.19 10.02 7.83
C ARG A 49 -1.98 10.56 7.05
N ALA A 50 -2.12 11.71 6.40
CA ALA A 50 -1.01 12.34 5.69
C ALA A 50 0.10 12.84 6.64
N LYS A 51 -0.24 13.41 7.80
CA LYS A 51 0.74 13.78 8.84
C LYS A 51 1.48 12.54 9.35
N ALA A 52 0.75 11.50 9.74
CA ALA A 52 1.34 10.24 10.21
C ALA A 52 2.28 9.61 9.17
N GLN A 53 1.90 9.61 7.88
CA GLN A 53 2.76 9.13 6.81
C GLN A 53 4.03 9.97 6.62
N ARG A 54 3.96 11.29 6.80
CA ARG A 54 5.14 12.17 6.74
C ARG A 54 6.09 11.88 7.89
N GLU A 55 5.57 11.69 9.10
CA GLU A 55 6.37 11.32 10.27
C GLU A 55 7.02 9.96 10.10
N LEU A 56 6.27 8.95 9.64
CA LEU A 56 6.81 7.63 9.32
C LEU A 56 7.94 7.71 8.28
N LYS A 57 7.80 8.55 7.25
CA LYS A 57 8.86 8.74 6.24
C LYS A 57 10.07 9.48 6.80
N LYS A 58 9.86 10.48 7.65
CA LYS A 58 10.92 11.28 8.29
C LYS A 58 11.75 10.45 9.26
N PHE A 59 11.08 9.67 10.11
CA PHE A 59 11.71 8.91 11.18
C PHE A 59 11.95 7.43 10.84
N GLY A 60 11.43 6.93 9.71
CA GLY A 60 11.48 5.51 9.36
C GLY A 60 12.88 4.91 9.35
N LYS A 61 13.90 5.64 8.88
CA LYS A 61 15.29 5.17 8.95
C LYS A 61 15.82 5.10 10.39
N LYS A 62 15.52 6.12 11.21
CA LYS A 62 15.94 6.16 12.62
C LYS A 62 15.28 5.02 13.40
N VAL A 63 13.98 4.80 13.20
CA VAL A 63 13.24 3.67 13.79
C VAL A 63 13.81 2.32 13.35
N GLN A 64 14.23 2.17 12.09
CA GLN A 64 14.87 0.92 11.63
C GLN A 64 16.21 0.66 12.32
N THR A 65 17.06 1.68 12.44
CA THR A 65 18.36 1.55 13.10
C THR A 65 18.20 1.28 14.59
N GLU A 66 17.30 2.01 15.26
CA GLU A 66 16.99 1.86 16.68
C GLU A 66 16.44 0.46 16.98
N LYS A 67 15.47 -0.03 16.19
CA LYS A 67 14.96 -1.40 16.33
C LYS A 67 16.02 -2.47 16.08
N ARG A 68 17.04 -2.20 15.25
CA ARG A 68 18.14 -3.15 15.04
C ARG A 68 19.04 -3.17 16.28
N LEU A 69 19.40 -2.00 16.80
CA LEU A 69 20.19 -1.86 18.02
C LEU A 69 19.48 -2.44 19.24
N GLU A 70 18.18 -2.20 19.39
CA GLU A 70 17.35 -2.78 20.44
C GLU A 70 17.35 -4.31 20.38
N ARG A 71 17.19 -4.89 19.17
CA ARG A 71 17.28 -6.34 18.97
C ARG A 71 18.67 -6.92 19.23
N GLU A 72 19.73 -6.17 18.92
CA GLU A 72 21.10 -6.58 19.22
C GLU A 72 21.37 -6.54 20.73
N LYS A 73 20.93 -5.49 21.42
CA LYS A 73 21.00 -5.36 22.88
C LYS A 73 20.20 -6.46 23.59
N SER A 74 18.94 -6.69 23.20
CA SER A 74 18.12 -7.73 23.81
C SER A 74 18.72 -9.13 23.64
N LYS A 75 19.42 -9.37 22.52
CA LYS A 75 20.16 -10.62 22.30
C LYS A 75 21.40 -10.71 23.18
N ALA A 76 22.17 -9.63 23.31
CA ALA A 76 23.33 -9.59 24.20
C ALA A 76 22.90 -9.83 25.66
N ASP A 77 21.88 -9.12 26.14
CA ASP A 77 21.34 -9.27 27.50
C ASP A 77 20.84 -10.71 27.76
N ALA A 78 20.23 -11.35 26.75
CA ALA A 78 19.81 -12.75 26.85
C ALA A 78 21.00 -13.71 26.92
N LEU A 79 22.06 -13.48 26.13
CA LEU A 79 23.28 -14.27 26.20
C LEU A 79 24.00 -14.09 27.54
N ASP A 80 24.06 -12.88 28.08
CA ASP A 80 24.66 -12.58 29.38
C ASP A 80 23.89 -13.26 30.54
N LYS A 81 22.56 -13.32 30.45
CA LYS A 81 21.75 -14.12 31.38
C LYS A 81 22.06 -15.60 31.29
N ILE A 82 22.22 -16.14 30.07
CA ILE A 82 22.58 -17.55 29.86
C ILE A 82 23.98 -17.84 30.38
N THR A 83 24.97 -16.97 30.12
CA THR A 83 26.34 -17.16 30.62
C THR A 83 26.39 -17.06 32.15
N ALA A 84 25.63 -16.14 32.75
CA ALA A 84 25.50 -16.05 34.20
C ALA A 84 24.87 -17.31 34.81
N LEU A 85 23.81 -17.86 34.20
CA LEU A 85 23.19 -19.12 34.63
C LEU A 85 24.14 -20.31 34.46
N LYS A 86 24.86 -20.39 33.33
CA LYS A 86 25.89 -21.42 33.10
C LYS A 86 27.01 -21.34 34.14
N LYS A 87 27.51 -20.13 34.45
CA LYS A 87 28.54 -19.93 35.47
C LYS A 87 28.05 -20.29 36.86
N LYS A 88 26.81 -19.92 37.23
CA LYS A 88 26.19 -20.34 38.50
C LYS A 88 26.06 -21.87 38.58
N ARG A 89 25.65 -22.54 37.50
CA ARG A 89 25.53 -24.00 37.44
C ARG A 89 26.90 -24.70 37.52
N GLN A 90 27.91 -24.15 36.86
CA GLN A 90 29.29 -24.68 36.90
C GLN A 90 30.00 -24.39 38.24
N GLY A 91 29.67 -23.30 38.91
CA GLY A 91 30.22 -22.92 40.21
C GLY A 91 29.58 -23.62 41.41
N ASN A 92 28.48 -24.35 41.22
CA ASN A 92 27.78 -25.08 42.28
C ASN A 92 28.15 -26.57 42.35
N ASP A 93 29.18 -27.01 41.63
CA ASP A 93 29.55 -28.43 41.53
C ASP A 93 30.56 -28.89 42.61
N ASN A 94 30.58 -28.22 43.77
CA ASN A 94 31.49 -28.64 44.86
C ASN A 94 31.00 -28.49 46.30
N THR A 95 29.72 -28.17 46.55
CA THR A 95 29.18 -28.34 47.91
C THR A 95 27.70 -28.75 47.88
N THR A 96 27.50 -30.07 47.94
CA THR A 96 26.49 -30.75 48.75
C THR A 96 25.00 -30.43 48.53
N LYS A 97 24.30 -31.45 48.02
CA LYS A 97 22.88 -31.82 48.25
C LYS A 97 21.81 -30.87 47.68
N ALA A 98 21.19 -31.27 46.57
CA ALA A 98 19.73 -31.31 46.37
C ALA A 98 19.43 -31.76 44.94
N ASP A 99 19.42 -33.07 44.73
CA ASP A 99 19.03 -33.73 43.47
C ASP A 99 17.51 -33.74 43.21
N ASP A 100 16.70 -32.96 43.95
CA ASP A 100 15.22 -33.10 43.94
C ASP A 100 14.41 -31.87 43.48
N ASP A 101 15.02 -30.73 43.14
CA ASP A 101 14.27 -29.50 42.79
C ASP A 101 14.22 -29.15 41.29
N PHE A 102 14.76 -30.02 40.41
CA PHE A 102 14.90 -29.72 38.98
C PHE A 102 13.92 -30.43 38.03
N ASP A 103 12.79 -30.92 38.55
CA ASP A 103 11.76 -31.61 37.76
C ASP A 103 10.39 -30.89 37.64
N VAL A 104 10.24 -29.62 38.07
CA VAL A 104 8.90 -28.98 38.18
C VAL A 104 8.59 -27.82 37.22
N ALA A 105 9.48 -27.39 36.31
CA ALA A 105 9.17 -26.19 35.48
C ALA A 105 9.53 -26.26 33.98
N LEU A 106 9.70 -27.45 33.40
CA LEU A 106 9.77 -27.63 31.94
C LEU A 106 8.50 -28.24 31.32
N ALA A 107 7.54 -28.67 32.15
CA ALA A 107 6.29 -29.27 31.70
C ALA A 107 5.11 -28.29 31.60
N SER A 108 5.17 -27.10 32.21
CA SER A 108 4.05 -26.15 32.22
C SER A 108 4.01 -25.19 31.03
N ASP A 109 5.16 -24.85 30.43
CA ASP A 109 5.22 -23.86 29.34
C ASP A 109 5.11 -24.47 27.93
N ASP A 110 5.35 -25.79 27.79
CA ASP A 110 5.29 -26.50 26.51
C ASP A 110 3.88 -27.02 26.16
N GLU A 111 2.95 -26.99 27.12
CA GLU A 111 1.51 -27.26 26.92
C GLU A 111 0.77 -26.02 26.40
N GLU A 112 1.14 -24.81 26.84
CA GLU A 112 0.45 -23.58 26.42
C GLU A 112 0.81 -23.15 24.98
N MET A 113 2.00 -23.52 24.50
CA MET A 113 2.50 -23.19 23.16
C MET A 113 2.07 -24.15 22.04
N LYS A 114 1.33 -25.23 22.35
CA LYS A 114 0.77 -26.16 21.35
C LYS A 114 -0.60 -25.73 20.81
N SER A 115 -1.26 -24.76 21.45
CA SER A 115 -2.60 -24.29 21.04
C SER A 115 -2.59 -23.29 19.86
N TYR A 116 -1.44 -22.70 19.50
CA TYR A 116 -1.34 -21.68 18.43
C TYR A 116 -0.89 -22.21 17.07
N LYS A 117 -0.81 -23.53 16.88
CA LYS A 117 -0.31 -24.15 15.62
C LYS A 117 -1.26 -25.14 14.97
N SER A 118 -2.55 -25.02 15.25
CA SER A 118 -3.62 -25.69 14.50
C SER A 118 -4.51 -24.62 13.85
N GLY A 119 -4.23 -24.28 12.59
CA GLY A 119 -5.03 -23.28 11.88
C GLY A 119 -4.54 -22.87 10.49
N ASP A 120 -3.88 -23.74 9.72
CA ASP A 120 -3.79 -23.54 8.26
C ASP A 120 -3.59 -24.89 7.53
N PRO A 121 -4.61 -25.43 6.84
CA PRO A 121 -4.46 -26.65 6.06
C PRO A 121 -3.67 -26.46 4.75
N ASN A 122 -3.09 -25.29 4.46
CA ASN A 122 -2.54 -24.98 3.13
C ASN A 122 -1.01 -24.85 3.02
N SER A 123 -0.22 -25.29 4.01
CA SER A 123 1.24 -25.09 3.98
C SER A 123 2.06 -26.27 3.40
N LYS A 124 1.45 -27.37 2.97
CA LYS A 124 2.17 -28.58 2.49
C LYS A 124 2.24 -28.75 0.96
N LYS A 125 2.29 -27.66 0.17
CA LYS A 125 2.55 -27.80 -1.28
C LYS A 125 3.31 -26.62 -1.88
N ARG A 126 4.54 -26.39 -1.43
CA ARG A 126 5.58 -25.74 -2.25
C ARG A 126 6.67 -26.75 -2.56
N SER A 127 6.22 -27.83 -3.20
CA SER A 127 7.04 -28.80 -3.91
C SER A 127 7.89 -28.09 -4.95
N SER A 128 9.16 -28.47 -4.98
CA SER A 128 10.24 -28.09 -5.87
C SER A 128 10.03 -28.56 -7.31
N ASP A 129 8.86 -28.29 -7.90
CA ASP A 129 8.56 -28.70 -9.28
C ASP A 129 8.40 -27.47 -10.18
N SER A 130 9.54 -27.00 -10.71
CA SER A 130 9.58 -25.94 -11.71
C SER A 130 9.19 -26.51 -13.07
N THR A 131 7.89 -26.66 -13.30
CA THR A 131 7.34 -26.99 -14.62
C THR A 131 7.71 -25.91 -15.65
N HIS A 132 7.89 -26.33 -16.91
CA HIS A 132 8.36 -25.54 -18.05
C HIS A 132 7.56 -24.22 -18.26
N GLU A 133 6.29 -24.20 -17.84
CA GLU A 133 5.38 -23.05 -17.86
C GLU A 133 5.84 -21.87 -16.97
N SER A 134 6.48 -22.19 -15.83
CA SER A 134 6.98 -21.19 -14.88
C SER A 134 8.22 -20.45 -15.41
N ARG A 135 9.00 -21.12 -16.27
CA ARG A 135 10.15 -20.53 -16.99
C ARG A 135 9.70 -19.51 -18.04
N GLY A 136 8.61 -19.77 -18.76
CA GLY A 136 8.07 -18.83 -19.76
C GLY A 136 7.50 -17.53 -19.16
N LYS A 137 6.86 -17.61 -17.99
CA LYS A 137 6.40 -16.42 -17.26
C LYS A 137 7.58 -15.62 -16.69
N ARG A 138 8.66 -16.30 -16.30
CA ARG A 138 9.88 -15.65 -15.81
C ARG A 138 10.64 -15.01 -16.96
N SER A 139 10.86 -15.70 -18.08
CA SER A 139 11.55 -15.16 -19.25
C SER A 139 10.84 -13.92 -19.85
N LYS A 140 9.50 -13.93 -19.94
CA LYS A 140 8.73 -12.73 -20.37
C LYS A 140 8.85 -11.58 -19.37
N LYS A 141 8.91 -11.88 -18.07
CA LYS A 141 9.16 -10.85 -17.05
C LYS A 141 10.58 -10.33 -17.16
N ASP A 142 11.58 -11.19 -17.28
CA ASP A 142 12.99 -10.81 -17.40
C ASP A 142 13.25 -10.01 -18.68
N GLN A 143 12.58 -10.32 -19.80
CA GLN A 143 12.60 -9.49 -21.01
C GLN A 143 11.95 -8.12 -20.79
N LYS A 144 10.80 -8.07 -20.10
CA LYS A 144 10.08 -6.82 -19.83
C LYS A 144 10.76 -5.94 -18.78
N PHE A 145 11.52 -6.55 -17.88
CA PHE A 145 11.91 -5.95 -16.62
C PHE A 145 13.39 -6.06 -16.27
N GLY A 146 14.18 -6.82 -17.02
CA GLY A 146 15.58 -7.14 -16.73
C GLY A 146 15.75 -8.08 -15.54
N PHE A 147 16.89 -8.76 -15.48
CA PHE A 147 17.28 -9.57 -14.31
C PHE A 147 17.77 -8.66 -13.18
N GLY A 148 17.00 -8.57 -12.09
CA GLY A 148 17.52 -8.21 -10.76
C GLY A 148 18.16 -6.82 -10.55
N GLY A 149 17.98 -5.85 -11.46
CA GLY A 149 18.63 -4.53 -11.41
C GLY A 149 17.69 -3.31 -11.31
N LYS A 150 18.25 -2.14 -10.98
CA LYS A 150 17.56 -0.84 -10.88
C LYS A 150 16.88 -0.46 -12.22
N LYS A 151 15.56 -0.63 -12.33
CA LYS A 151 14.71 -0.35 -13.52
C LYS A 151 14.53 1.14 -13.91
N ARG A 152 15.46 2.00 -13.53
CA ARG A 152 15.34 3.46 -13.67
C ARG A 152 15.71 3.93 -15.09
N PHE A 153 16.38 3.07 -15.84
CA PHE A 153 16.97 3.35 -17.15
C PHE A 153 16.38 2.48 -18.28
N GLY A 154 15.28 1.76 -18.04
CA GLY A 154 14.64 0.96 -19.09
C GLY A 154 13.99 1.76 -20.24
N LYS A 155 14.06 3.10 -20.16
CA LYS A 155 13.61 4.04 -21.19
C LYS A 155 14.72 5.00 -21.65
N SER A 156 15.96 4.82 -21.18
CA SER A 156 17.10 5.56 -21.72
C SER A 156 17.63 4.82 -22.94
N ASN A 157 18.14 5.59 -23.90
CA ASN A 157 18.78 5.01 -25.07
C ASN A 157 20.13 4.40 -24.66
N ASP A 158 20.33 3.14 -24.99
CA ASP A 158 21.62 2.45 -24.88
C ASP A 158 22.53 2.86 -26.04
N ALA A 159 23.85 2.70 -25.91
CA ALA A 159 24.82 3.06 -26.95
C ALA A 159 24.47 2.45 -28.32
N ASN A 160 23.99 1.21 -28.33
CA ASN A 160 23.56 0.51 -29.55
C ASN A 160 22.25 1.10 -30.14
N SER A 161 21.28 1.48 -29.29
CA SER A 161 20.03 2.09 -29.76
C SER A 161 20.19 3.53 -30.26
N SER A 162 21.23 4.23 -29.79
CA SER A 162 21.54 5.59 -30.23
C SER A 162 22.28 5.62 -31.57
N ALA A 163 22.92 4.51 -31.95
CA ALA A 163 23.67 4.36 -33.20
C ALA A 163 22.83 3.77 -34.36
N ASP A 164 21.63 3.26 -34.09
CA ASP A 164 20.76 2.66 -35.11
C ASP A 164 20.02 3.73 -35.93
N VAL A 165 20.61 4.12 -37.05
CA VAL A 165 20.01 5.03 -38.06
C VAL A 165 19.34 4.27 -39.21
N SER A 166 19.21 2.93 -39.14
CA SER A 166 18.64 2.12 -40.23
C SER A 166 17.16 2.45 -40.51
N GLY A 167 16.45 2.95 -39.50
CA GLY A 167 15.07 3.47 -39.62
C GLY A 167 14.98 4.86 -40.26
N PHE A 168 16.08 5.62 -40.36
CA PHE A 168 16.10 6.98 -40.89
C PHE A 168 16.25 6.96 -42.41
N SER A 169 15.11 7.07 -43.11
CA SER A 169 15.09 7.16 -44.57
C SER A 169 14.73 8.57 -45.02
N VAL A 170 15.69 9.29 -45.59
CA VAL A 170 15.48 10.63 -46.16
C VAL A 170 14.42 10.62 -47.26
N LYS A 171 14.33 9.54 -48.05
CA LYS A 171 13.34 9.38 -49.12
C LYS A 171 11.90 9.28 -48.59
N ARG A 172 11.68 8.59 -47.47
CA ARG A 172 10.37 8.53 -46.78
C ARG A 172 10.04 9.82 -46.02
N ASN A 173 11.04 10.46 -45.43
CA ASN A 173 10.84 11.70 -44.66
C ASN A 173 10.74 12.97 -45.53
N LYS A 174 11.16 12.90 -46.81
CA LYS A 174 11.03 13.99 -47.79
C LYS A 174 9.83 13.82 -48.73
N SER A 175 9.12 12.68 -48.69
CA SER A 175 7.97 12.43 -49.57
C SER A 175 6.65 13.05 -49.11
N THR A 176 6.63 13.87 -48.06
CA THR A 176 5.47 14.70 -47.71
C THR A 176 5.53 16.06 -48.42
N SER A 177 5.59 16.02 -49.75
CA SER A 177 4.98 17.09 -50.55
C SER A 177 3.53 16.66 -50.73
N PHE A 178 2.65 17.36 -50.02
CA PHE A 178 1.19 17.31 -50.13
C PHE A 178 0.73 17.05 -51.58
N LYS A 179 0.29 15.82 -51.88
CA LYS A 179 -0.57 15.53 -53.03
C LYS A 179 -1.32 14.22 -52.78
N SER A 180 -2.63 14.41 -52.72
CA SER A 180 -3.71 13.44 -52.80
C SER A 180 -3.44 12.23 -53.69
N GLY A 181 -3.91 11.05 -53.27
CA GLY A 181 -4.20 9.97 -54.20
C GLY A 181 -4.12 8.57 -53.61
N HIS A 182 -5.24 8.10 -53.08
CA HIS A 182 -5.75 6.72 -52.98
C HIS A 182 -4.81 5.53 -53.30
N LYS A 183 -4.81 4.44 -52.52
CA LYS A 183 -5.95 3.52 -52.28
C LYS A 183 -5.73 2.72 -50.98
N ALA A 184 -6.77 2.66 -50.14
CA ALA A 184 -7.53 1.46 -49.69
C ALA A 184 -6.68 0.38 -48.96
N HIS A 185 -7.05 -0.09 -47.77
CA HIS A 185 -8.19 -0.97 -47.55
C HIS A 185 -8.92 -0.74 -46.21
N LYS A 186 -10.20 -0.36 -46.34
CA LYS A 186 -11.42 -0.87 -45.68
C LYS A 186 -11.29 -1.64 -44.35
N ALA A 187 -11.81 -1.05 -43.27
CA ALA A 187 -12.76 -1.63 -42.28
C ALA A 187 -12.94 -0.57 -41.17
N GLY A 188 -14.06 0.14 -41.08
CA GLY A 188 -15.27 -0.36 -40.43
C GLY A 188 -15.25 0.01 -38.95
N GLY A 189 -15.90 1.10 -38.53
CA GLY A 189 -16.08 1.41 -37.11
C GLY A 189 -16.26 2.90 -36.76
N SER A 190 -17.52 3.35 -36.76
CA SER A 190 -18.10 4.42 -35.93
C SER A 190 -17.17 5.50 -35.34
N ALA A 191 -17.17 6.69 -35.94
CA ALA A 191 -16.70 7.91 -35.33
C ALA A 191 -17.65 8.35 -34.20
N LYS A 192 -17.31 8.02 -32.96
CA LYS A 192 -17.88 8.66 -31.76
C LYS A 192 -16.90 9.75 -31.30
N LYS A 193 -17.40 10.98 -31.25
CA LYS A 193 -16.79 12.21 -30.70
C LYS A 193 -15.78 11.93 -29.57
N GLY A 194 -14.50 12.13 -29.84
CA GLY A 194 -13.44 12.21 -28.83
C GLY A 194 -12.99 13.66 -28.67
N GLY A 195 -13.20 14.22 -27.47
CA GLY A 195 -12.94 15.62 -27.16
C GLY A 195 -11.51 16.07 -27.43
N ALA A 196 -11.39 17.33 -27.85
CA ALA A 196 -10.13 18.02 -28.10
C ALA A 196 -9.21 17.94 -26.87
N ALA A 197 -8.17 17.11 -26.95
CA ALA A 197 -7.05 17.16 -26.03
C ALA A 197 -6.37 18.52 -26.19
N LYS A 198 -6.49 19.39 -25.18
CA LYS A 198 -5.82 20.69 -25.11
C LYS A 198 -4.31 20.48 -25.28
N GLN A 199 -3.80 20.84 -26.45
CA GLN A 199 -2.37 20.96 -26.74
C GLN A 199 -1.70 21.82 -25.65
N ARG A 200 -0.69 21.27 -24.97
CA ARG A 200 0.04 21.98 -23.92
C ARG A 200 0.77 23.16 -24.55
N PRO A 201 0.66 24.40 -24.02
CA PRO A 201 1.37 25.54 -24.57
C PRO A 201 2.88 25.30 -24.54
N GLY A 202 3.53 25.58 -25.67
CA GLY A 202 4.96 25.40 -25.89
C GLY A 202 5.83 26.23 -24.92
N LYS A 203 7.12 25.90 -24.87
CA LYS A 203 8.08 26.34 -23.84
C LYS A 203 8.11 27.87 -23.65
N GLY A 204 8.05 28.65 -24.72
CA GLY A 204 8.03 30.13 -24.64
C GLY A 204 6.78 30.70 -23.95
N ARG A 205 5.62 30.06 -24.11
CA ARG A 205 4.36 30.52 -23.52
C ARG A 205 4.24 30.15 -22.03
N ARG A 206 5.08 29.23 -21.54
CA ARG A 206 5.21 28.89 -20.11
C ARG A 206 6.03 29.92 -19.33
N GLN A 207 7.04 30.51 -19.97
CA GLN A 207 7.89 31.53 -19.32
C GLN A 207 7.11 32.84 -19.11
N ASN A 208 6.27 33.25 -20.07
CA ASN A 208 5.46 34.47 -19.93
C ASN A 208 4.31 34.37 -18.91
N GLY A 209 3.95 33.16 -18.48
CA GLY A 209 2.92 32.94 -17.45
C GLY A 209 3.46 32.93 -16.02
N ALA A 210 4.78 32.82 -15.83
CA ALA A 210 5.41 32.76 -14.52
C ALA A 210 5.65 34.14 -13.88
N GLY A 211 5.34 35.23 -14.59
CA GLY A 211 5.46 36.62 -14.10
C GLY A 211 4.13 37.28 -13.70
N ARG A 212 3.05 36.51 -13.60
CA ARG A 212 1.77 37.00 -13.05
C ARG A 212 1.32 36.13 -11.90
N LYS A 213 1.95 36.35 -10.75
CA LYS A 213 1.35 36.30 -9.41
C LYS A 213 2.38 36.78 -8.39
#